data_AF-A0A0M3AUR6-F1
#
_entry.id   AF-A0A0M3AUR6-F1
#
_cell.length_a   1.000
_cell.length_b   1.000
_cell.length_c   1.000
_cell.angle_alpha   90.00
_cell.angle_beta   90.00
_cell.angle_gamma   90.00
#
_symmetry.space_group_name_H-M   'P 1'
#
loop_
_entity.id
_entity.type
_entity.pdbx_description
1 polymer ?
#
loop_
_entity_poly.entity_id
_entity_poly.type
_entity_poly.pdbx_seq_one_letter_code
_entity_poly.pdbx_strand_id
1 'polypeptide(L)'
;MAFQFTRWGNPDIATCAFKLPDMPFGISHGLRGAIDAYCEALRNIGDTEAQIAKLCAQVLRFEANGLPDTVAKILIQLHRDNAGLDGDTLLLIAPGGDPKAFAASEAILDDLYRLMPQDWVSARAHYESALAAENEYDRRVWKPAWETSEAGGQKVSKLINEEMERLQDIRCNAENILLDVPAPDWPAFAFKYLICFDNDRDLNGYHEDLCAEAKRLLAEVQS
;
A
#
# COMPACT_ATOMS: atom_id res chain seq x y z
N MET A 1 -10.41 13.49 -5.81
CA MET A 1 -9.65 14.75 -5.74
C MET A 1 -8.43 14.60 -6.64
N ALA A 2 -7.91 15.69 -7.22
CA ALA A 2 -6.65 15.62 -7.94
C ALA A 2 -5.49 15.59 -6.94
N PHE A 3 -4.50 14.75 -7.16
CA PHE A 3 -3.28 14.73 -6.36
C PHE A 3 -2.53 16.06 -6.51
N GLN A 4 -2.05 16.62 -5.40
CA GLN A 4 -1.26 17.85 -5.40
C GLN A 4 -0.24 17.83 -4.26
N PHE A 5 0.99 18.25 -4.55
CA PHE A 5 1.98 18.42 -3.49
C PHE A 5 1.59 19.57 -2.55
N THR A 6 1.65 19.31 -1.24
CA THR A 6 1.37 20.34 -0.23
C THR A 6 2.64 21.14 0.04
N ARG A 7 2.60 22.46 -0.20
CA ARG A 7 3.75 23.33 0.05
C ARG A 7 4.10 23.37 1.54
N TRP A 8 5.39 23.26 1.84
CA TRP A 8 5.94 23.42 3.19
C TRP A 8 6.37 24.86 3.42
N GLY A 9 5.92 25.44 4.54
CA GLY A 9 6.02 26.87 4.82
C GLY A 9 7.25 27.31 5.62
N ASN A 10 8.24 26.43 5.83
CA ASN A 10 9.42 26.75 6.62
C ASN A 10 10.59 27.23 5.72
N PRO A 11 10.88 28.55 5.69
CA PRO A 11 11.94 29.11 4.85
C PRO A 11 13.35 28.76 5.34
N ASP A 12 13.52 28.33 6.59
CA ASP A 12 14.83 27.97 7.15
C ASP A 12 15.36 26.66 6.55
N ILE A 13 14.47 25.84 5.99
CA ILE A 13 14.81 24.59 5.29
C ILE A 13 15.14 24.85 3.82
N ALA A 14 14.22 25.51 3.09
CA ALA A 14 14.40 25.84 1.69
C ALA A 14 13.44 26.95 1.25
N THR A 15 13.83 27.68 0.19
CA THR A 15 12.97 28.71 -0.45
C THR A 15 11.69 28.11 -1.05
N CYS A 16 11.76 26.85 -1.49
CA CYS A 16 10.63 26.08 -1.95
C CYS A 16 10.79 24.60 -1.56
N ALA A 17 9.89 24.14 -0.68
CA ALA A 17 9.79 22.75 -0.27
C ALA A 17 8.33 22.31 -0.27
N PHE A 18 8.12 21.00 -0.38
CA PHE A 18 6.82 20.36 -0.31
C PHE A 18 6.86 19.22 0.69
N LYS A 19 5.75 18.95 1.37
CA LYS A 19 5.61 17.76 2.21
C LYS A 19 5.69 16.52 1.31
N LEU A 20 6.45 15.50 1.71
CA LEU A 20 6.33 14.19 1.09
C LEU A 20 4.87 13.70 1.28
N PRO A 21 4.19 13.28 0.22
CA PRO A 21 2.83 12.75 0.32
C PRO A 21 2.77 11.53 1.22
N ASP A 22 1.59 11.30 1.80
CA ASP A 22 1.35 10.08 2.56
C ASP A 22 1.40 8.87 1.60
N MET A 23 1.94 7.77 2.11
CA MET A 23 2.09 6.53 1.35
C MET A 23 0.70 5.97 0.97
N PRO A 24 0.53 5.39 -0.24
CA PRO A 24 -0.73 4.80 -0.64
C PRO A 24 -1.13 3.62 0.25
N PHE A 25 -2.43 3.35 0.34
CA PHE A 25 -2.96 2.14 0.98
C PHE A 25 -2.62 0.88 0.15
N GLY A 26 -2.43 -0.25 0.83
CA GLY A 26 -2.17 -1.56 0.23
C GLY A 26 -0.73 -1.78 -0.21
N ILE A 27 0.23 -1.08 0.41
CA ILE A 27 1.64 -1.39 0.23
C ILE A 27 1.93 -2.74 0.86
N SER A 28 2.66 -3.60 0.14
CA SER A 28 3.03 -4.91 0.67
C SER A 28 3.85 -4.79 1.95
N HIS A 29 3.58 -5.64 2.93
CA HIS A 29 4.22 -5.60 4.25
C HIS A 29 5.76 -5.54 4.18
N GLY A 30 6.37 -6.31 3.27
CA GLY A 30 7.83 -6.30 3.08
C GLY A 30 8.37 -4.95 2.58
N LEU A 31 7.67 -4.30 1.65
CA LEU A 31 8.04 -2.98 1.18
C LEU A 31 7.78 -1.92 2.26
N ARG A 32 6.67 -2.04 2.99
CA ARG A 32 6.35 -1.14 4.10
C ARG A 32 7.44 -1.13 5.15
N GLY A 33 7.90 -2.30 5.58
CA GLY A 33 9.03 -2.41 6.53
C GLY A 33 10.33 -1.78 6.00
N ALA A 34 10.63 -1.93 4.71
CA ALA A 34 11.79 -1.29 4.10
C ALA A 34 11.66 0.24 4.05
N ILE A 35 10.46 0.76 3.78
CA ILE A 35 10.15 2.19 3.78
C ILE A 35 10.26 2.75 5.19
N ASP A 36 9.69 2.07 6.19
CA ASP A 36 9.73 2.52 7.58
C ASP A 36 11.17 2.58 8.10
N ALA A 37 11.99 1.56 7.81
CA ALA A 37 13.41 1.56 8.14
C ALA A 37 14.18 2.71 7.48
N TYR A 38 13.88 3.02 6.21
CA TYR A 38 14.46 4.17 5.52
C TYR A 38 14.05 5.50 6.16
N CYS A 39 12.76 5.67 6.47
CA CYS A 39 12.24 6.88 7.11
C CYS A 39 12.81 7.07 8.52
N GLU A 40 12.96 5.99 9.29
CA GLU A 40 13.56 6.02 10.62
C GLU A 40 15.03 6.44 10.57
N ALA A 41 15.81 5.87 9.64
CA ALA A 41 17.22 6.22 9.47
C ALA A 41 17.42 7.69 9.05
N LEU A 42 16.50 8.28 8.30
CA LEU A 42 16.55 9.70 7.95
C LEU A 42 16.34 10.61 9.17
N ARG A 43 15.50 10.20 10.12
CA ARG A 43 15.21 10.98 11.35
C ARG A 43 16.32 10.82 12.39
N ASN A 44 17.07 9.72 12.33
CA ASN A 44 18.12 9.43 13.28
C ASN A 44 19.44 10.14 12.92
N ILE A 45 19.86 11.09 13.75
CA ILE A 45 21.10 11.86 13.59
C ILE A 45 22.36 10.97 13.57
N GLY A 46 22.29 9.77 14.16
CA GLY A 46 23.42 8.84 14.23
C GLY A 46 23.67 8.02 12.96
N ASP A 47 22.72 7.96 12.03
CA ASP A 47 22.84 7.14 10.83
C ASP A 47 23.64 7.84 9.73
N THR A 48 24.51 7.08 9.06
CA THR A 48 25.37 7.63 8.00
C THR A 48 24.64 7.74 6.67
N GLU A 49 25.05 8.67 5.81
CA GLU A 49 24.54 8.79 4.44
C GLU A 49 24.63 7.48 3.65
N ALA A 50 25.72 6.72 3.85
CA ALA A 50 25.90 5.41 3.22
C ALA A 50 24.86 4.37 3.68
N GLN A 51 24.47 4.41 4.96
CA GLN A 51 23.43 3.54 5.51
C GLN A 51 22.05 3.92 4.99
N ILE A 52 21.72 5.21 4.97
CA ILE A 52 20.48 5.74 4.40
C ILE A 52 20.37 5.37 2.91
N ALA A 53 21.45 5.52 2.14
CA ALA A 53 21.50 5.15 0.73
C ALA A 53 21.28 3.63 0.52
N LYS A 54 21.83 2.79 1.41
CA LYS A 54 21.61 1.34 1.38
C LYS A 54 20.15 0.98 1.64
N LEU A 55 19.51 1.59 2.62
CA LEU A 55 18.09 1.36 2.95
C LEU A 55 17.19 1.83 1.80
N CYS A 56 17.46 3.00 1.23
CA CYS A 56 16.77 3.46 0.03
C CYS A 56 16.93 2.48 -1.14
N ALA A 57 18.15 1.96 -1.36
CA ALA A 57 18.38 0.97 -2.40
C ALA A 57 17.62 -0.35 -2.17
N GLN A 58 17.34 -0.73 -0.91
CA GLN A 58 16.49 -1.88 -0.61
C GLN A 58 15.05 -1.63 -1.04
N VAL A 59 14.49 -0.47 -0.73
CA VAL A 59 13.15 -0.06 -1.21
C VAL A 59 13.08 -0.12 -2.73
N LEU A 60 14.06 0.46 -3.42
CA LEU A 60 14.04 0.56 -4.89
C LEU A 60 14.24 -0.79 -5.59
N ARG A 61 14.95 -1.73 -4.96
CA ARG A 61 15.17 -3.09 -5.48
C ARG A 61 14.04 -4.06 -5.13
N PHE A 62 13.13 -3.69 -4.24
CA PHE A 62 11.97 -4.50 -3.91
C PHE A 62 11.14 -4.79 -5.17
N GLU A 63 10.76 -6.04 -5.39
CA GLU A 63 9.89 -6.42 -6.50
C GLU A 63 8.45 -6.00 -6.18
N ALA A 64 7.92 -5.05 -6.95
CA ALA A 64 6.61 -4.48 -6.65
C ALA A 64 5.49 -5.50 -6.93
N ASN A 65 4.64 -5.75 -5.94
CA ASN A 65 3.52 -6.71 -6.06
C ASN A 65 2.26 -6.08 -6.67
N GLY A 66 2.28 -4.77 -6.91
CA GLY A 66 1.14 -4.05 -7.47
C GLY A 66 1.40 -2.56 -7.65
N LEU A 67 0.33 -1.85 -7.98
CA LEU A 67 0.37 -0.41 -8.19
C LEU A 67 0.73 0.39 -6.91
N PRO A 68 0.20 0.08 -5.71
CA PRO A 68 0.60 0.77 -4.48
C PRO A 68 2.11 0.72 -4.22
N ASP A 69 2.72 -0.45 -4.37
CA ASP A 69 4.18 -0.62 -4.23
C ASP A 69 4.94 0.23 -5.23
N THR A 70 4.46 0.29 -6.48
CA THR A 70 5.08 1.09 -7.54
C THR A 70 5.02 2.58 -7.20
N VAL A 71 3.87 3.08 -6.75
CA VAL A 71 3.69 4.47 -6.33
C VAL A 71 4.58 4.80 -5.12
N ALA A 72 4.61 3.93 -4.11
CA ALA A 72 5.46 4.10 -2.93
C ALA A 72 6.95 4.19 -3.32
N LYS A 73 7.43 3.33 -4.22
CA LYS A 73 8.80 3.39 -4.74
C LYS A 73 9.09 4.68 -5.50
N ILE A 74 8.13 5.19 -6.28
CA ILE A 74 8.26 6.49 -6.96
C ILE A 74 8.41 7.62 -5.94
N LEU A 75 7.58 7.63 -4.89
CA LEU A 75 7.67 8.63 -3.82
C LEU A 75 9.03 8.59 -3.12
N ILE A 76 9.55 7.40 -2.82
CA ILE A 76 10.87 7.24 -2.19
C ILE A 76 12.00 7.64 -3.14
N GLN A 77 11.90 7.34 -4.44
CA GLN A 77 12.86 7.82 -5.42
C GLN A 77 12.85 9.35 -5.51
N LEU A 78 11.67 9.97 -5.56
CA LEU A 78 11.52 11.42 -5.57
C LEU A 78 12.13 12.04 -4.31
N HIS A 79 11.86 11.46 -3.14
CA HIS A 79 12.45 11.89 -1.89
C HIS A 79 13.97 11.79 -1.92
N ARG A 80 14.52 10.65 -2.34
CA ARG A 80 15.98 10.46 -2.43
C ARG A 80 16.65 11.56 -3.27
N ASP A 81 16.06 11.89 -4.42
CA ASP A 81 16.65 12.85 -5.35
C ASP A 81 16.49 14.31 -4.89
N ASN A 82 15.59 14.57 -3.93
CA ASN A 82 15.19 15.91 -3.49
C ASN A 82 15.02 15.98 -1.96
N ALA A 83 15.87 15.27 -1.22
CA ALA A 83 15.61 14.97 0.19
C ALA A 83 15.61 16.23 1.07
N GLY A 84 14.63 16.32 1.97
CA GLY A 84 14.56 17.32 3.01
C GLY A 84 13.92 16.77 4.27
N LEU A 85 14.23 17.37 5.42
CA LEU A 85 13.70 16.97 6.72
C LEU A 85 13.47 18.22 7.56
N ASP A 86 12.30 18.31 8.20
CA ASP A 86 11.98 19.33 9.20
C ASP A 86 11.33 18.66 10.42
N GLY A 87 12.09 18.54 11.50
CA GLY A 87 11.76 17.65 12.62
C GLY A 87 11.59 16.21 12.13
N ASP A 88 10.40 15.63 12.34
CA ASP A 88 10.06 14.28 11.87
C ASP A 88 9.40 14.25 10.48
N THR A 89 9.20 15.41 9.86
CA THR A 89 8.48 15.55 8.59
C THR A 89 9.44 15.44 7.42
N LEU A 90 9.22 14.45 6.55
CA LEU A 90 9.94 14.30 5.29
C LEU A 90 9.45 15.30 4.25
N LEU A 91 10.39 15.90 3.53
CA LEU A 91 10.14 16.97 2.56
C LEU A 91 10.78 16.66 1.21
N LEU A 92 10.25 17.30 0.18
CA LEU A 92 10.82 17.39 -1.17
C LEU A 92 11.29 18.82 -1.38
N ILE A 93 12.61 19.03 -1.45
CA ILE A 93 13.23 20.32 -1.72
C ILE A 93 13.23 20.56 -3.23
N ALA A 94 12.60 21.64 -3.69
CA ALA A 94 12.53 21.93 -5.11
C ALA A 94 13.91 22.35 -5.67
N PRO A 95 14.42 21.68 -6.72
CA PRO A 95 15.65 22.09 -7.39
C PRO A 95 15.62 23.56 -7.82
N GLY A 96 16.64 24.33 -7.41
CA GLY A 96 16.74 25.75 -7.73
C GLY A 96 15.64 26.64 -7.13
N GLY A 97 14.82 26.10 -6.21
CA GLY A 97 13.67 26.81 -5.63
C GLY A 97 12.49 27.00 -6.58
N ASP A 98 12.40 26.24 -7.68
CA ASP A 98 11.32 26.35 -8.65
C ASP A 98 10.03 25.66 -8.14
N PRO A 99 8.92 26.40 -7.92
CA PRO A 99 7.65 25.79 -7.49
C PRO A 99 7.04 24.82 -8.51
N LYS A 100 7.54 24.77 -9.74
CA LYS A 100 7.08 23.86 -10.80
C LYS A 100 7.97 22.62 -10.97
N ALA A 101 9.03 22.47 -10.16
CA ALA A 101 10.00 21.40 -10.34
C ALA A 101 9.37 19.98 -10.33
N PHE A 102 8.24 19.82 -9.62
CA PHE A 102 7.54 18.54 -9.51
C PHE A 102 6.26 18.44 -10.35
N ALA A 103 5.99 19.37 -11.27
CA ALA A 103 4.74 19.38 -12.06
C ALA A 103 4.52 18.10 -12.88
N ALA A 104 5.61 17.54 -13.45
CA ALA A 104 5.53 16.28 -14.20
C ALA A 104 5.24 15.08 -13.26
N SER A 105 5.92 15.03 -12.11
CA SER A 105 5.69 14.00 -11.09
C SER A 105 4.27 14.08 -10.52
N GLU A 106 3.76 15.29 -10.30
CA GLU A 106 2.39 15.53 -9.84
C GLU A 106 1.35 14.97 -10.82
N ALA A 107 1.50 15.25 -12.12
CA ALA A 107 0.60 14.72 -13.15
C ALA A 107 0.62 13.19 -13.22
N ILE A 108 1.81 12.58 -13.16
CA ILE A 108 1.94 11.11 -13.17
C ILE A 108 1.32 10.50 -11.91
N LEU A 109 1.62 11.07 -10.74
CA LEU A 109 1.07 10.57 -9.48
C LEU A 109 -0.45 10.72 -9.45
N ASP A 110 -1.01 11.83 -9.93
CA ASP A 110 -2.46 12.02 -10.05
C ASP A 110 -3.14 10.91 -10.86
N ASP A 111 -2.57 10.57 -12.02
CA ASP A 111 -3.09 9.47 -12.84
C ASP A 111 -2.96 8.12 -12.13
N LEU A 112 -1.85 7.85 -11.44
CA LEU A 112 -1.66 6.58 -10.71
C LEU A 112 -2.58 6.47 -9.48
N TYR A 113 -2.76 7.54 -8.71
CA TYR A 113 -3.68 7.56 -7.58
C TYR A 113 -5.13 7.34 -8.02
N ARG A 114 -5.55 7.88 -9.17
CA ARG A 114 -6.90 7.64 -9.71
C ARG A 114 -7.18 6.17 -10.05
N LEU A 115 -6.15 5.36 -10.28
CA LEU A 115 -6.28 3.93 -10.56
C LEU A 115 -6.36 3.08 -9.29
N MET A 116 -6.08 3.66 -8.11
CA MET A 116 -6.13 2.96 -6.84
C MET A 116 -7.43 3.29 -6.08
N PRO A 117 -7.99 2.35 -5.30
CA PRO A 117 -9.05 2.68 -4.36
C PRO A 117 -8.63 3.81 -3.40
N GLN A 118 -9.44 4.86 -3.30
CA GLN A 118 -9.14 6.06 -2.50
C GLN A 118 -9.96 6.12 -1.21
N ASP A 119 -11.00 5.29 -1.12
CA ASP A 119 -11.92 5.27 0.01
C ASP A 119 -12.42 3.86 0.28
N TRP A 120 -13.11 3.70 1.41
CA TRP A 120 -13.65 2.42 1.85
C TRP A 120 -14.59 1.78 0.82
N VAL A 121 -15.43 2.58 0.18
CA VAL A 121 -16.44 2.09 -0.78
C VAL A 121 -15.76 1.50 -2.01
N SER A 122 -14.81 2.23 -2.60
CA SER A 122 -14.03 1.77 -3.75
C SER A 122 -13.13 0.58 -3.39
N ALA A 123 -12.51 0.56 -2.22
CA ALA A 123 -11.67 -0.55 -1.76
C ALA A 123 -12.50 -1.83 -1.58
N ARG A 124 -13.68 -1.69 -0.97
CA ARG A 124 -14.59 -2.81 -0.76
C ARG A 124 -15.11 -3.37 -2.08
N ALA A 125 -15.52 -2.51 -3.02
CA ALA A 125 -15.96 -2.95 -4.33
C ALA A 125 -14.86 -3.68 -5.10
N HIS A 126 -13.61 -3.23 -4.98
CA HIS A 126 -12.45 -3.90 -5.58
C HIS A 126 -12.26 -5.30 -4.97
N TYR A 127 -12.25 -5.41 -3.63
CA TYR A 127 -12.13 -6.69 -2.94
C TYR A 127 -13.25 -7.67 -3.32
N GLU A 128 -14.51 -7.24 -3.28
CA GLU A 128 -15.66 -8.07 -3.63
C GLU A 128 -15.60 -8.55 -5.08
N SER A 129 -15.15 -7.70 -6.01
CA SER A 129 -14.96 -8.07 -7.41
C SER A 129 -13.83 -9.11 -7.59
N ALA A 130 -12.71 -8.95 -6.87
CA ALA A 130 -11.60 -9.90 -6.93
C ALA A 130 -12.00 -11.26 -6.36
N LEU A 131 -12.67 -11.26 -5.20
CA LEU A 131 -13.20 -12.46 -4.55
C LEU A 131 -14.22 -13.19 -5.43
N ALA A 132 -15.12 -12.45 -6.09
CA ALA A 132 -16.09 -13.03 -7.01
C ALA A 132 -15.41 -13.70 -8.23
N ALA A 133 -14.36 -13.07 -8.78
CA ALA A 133 -13.60 -13.63 -9.89
C ALA A 133 -12.85 -14.90 -9.50
N GLU A 134 -12.18 -14.90 -8.34
CA GLU A 134 -11.50 -16.07 -7.78
C GLU A 134 -12.49 -17.22 -7.57
N ASN A 135 -13.58 -16.97 -6.83
CA ASN A 135 -14.59 -17.99 -6.52
C ASN A 135 -15.24 -18.57 -7.78
N GLU A 136 -15.47 -17.74 -8.79
CA GLU A 136 -16.07 -18.20 -10.04
C GLU A 136 -15.12 -19.09 -10.84
N TYR A 137 -13.83 -18.74 -10.89
CA TYR A 137 -12.81 -19.57 -11.53
C TYR A 137 -12.58 -20.88 -10.77
N ASP A 138 -12.51 -20.82 -9.43
CA ASP A 138 -12.41 -21.99 -8.56
C ASP A 138 -13.55 -22.97 -8.87
N ARG A 139 -14.79 -22.48 -8.79
CA ARG A 139 -16.00 -23.28 -8.97
C ARG A 139 -16.12 -23.88 -10.37
N ARG A 140 -15.76 -23.14 -11.43
CA ARG A 140 -15.98 -23.56 -12.81
C ARG A 140 -14.82 -24.34 -13.42
N VAL A 141 -13.58 -24.06 -12.98
CA VAL A 141 -12.38 -24.52 -13.67
C VAL A 141 -11.46 -25.29 -12.72
N TRP A 142 -11.01 -24.67 -11.64
CA TRP A 142 -9.96 -25.26 -10.79
C TRP A 142 -10.48 -26.46 -10.00
N LYS A 143 -11.55 -26.31 -9.22
CA LYS A 143 -12.09 -27.37 -8.36
C LYS A 143 -12.54 -28.60 -9.15
N PRO A 144 -13.28 -28.48 -10.28
CA PRO A 144 -13.61 -29.65 -11.10
C PRO A 144 -12.37 -30.38 -11.66
N ALA A 145 -11.34 -29.64 -12.06
CA ALA A 145 -10.09 -30.23 -12.55
C ALA A 145 -9.35 -30.95 -11.41
N TRP A 146 -9.30 -30.35 -10.22
CA TRP A 146 -8.71 -30.94 -9.03
C TRP A 146 -9.43 -32.22 -8.60
N GLU A 147 -10.76 -32.19 -8.51
CA GLU A 147 -11.58 -33.37 -8.18
C GLU A 147 -11.38 -34.52 -9.19
N THR A 148 -11.25 -34.19 -10.47
CA THR A 148 -10.94 -35.18 -11.53
C THR A 148 -9.55 -35.79 -11.33
N SER A 149 -8.56 -34.97 -10.98
CA SER A 149 -7.20 -35.43 -10.69
C SER A 149 -7.16 -36.35 -9.46
N GLU A 150 -7.83 -35.97 -8.37
CA GLU A 150 -7.91 -36.77 -7.14
C GLU A 150 -8.62 -38.11 -7.35
N ALA A 151 -9.59 -38.17 -8.27
CA ALA A 151 -10.25 -39.43 -8.68
C ALA A 151 -9.37 -40.33 -9.56
N GLY A 152 -8.08 -40.02 -9.75
CA GLY A 152 -7.14 -40.78 -10.58
C GLY A 152 -7.18 -40.40 -12.07
N GLY A 153 -7.85 -39.30 -12.41
CA GLY A 153 -7.90 -38.76 -13.77
C GLY A 153 -6.62 -37.99 -14.15
N GLN A 154 -6.75 -37.12 -15.16
CA GLN A 154 -5.63 -36.27 -15.59
C GLN A 154 -5.28 -35.27 -14.49
N LYS A 155 -3.98 -35.08 -14.24
CA LYS A 155 -3.49 -34.03 -13.34
C LYS A 155 -3.97 -32.65 -13.78
N VAL A 156 -4.26 -31.79 -12.81
CA VAL A 156 -4.58 -30.38 -13.06
C VAL A 156 -3.47 -29.75 -13.90
N SER A 157 -3.86 -29.09 -15.00
CA SER A 157 -2.88 -28.48 -15.90
C SER A 157 -2.14 -27.33 -15.22
N LYS A 158 -0.87 -27.11 -15.61
CA LYS A 158 -0.06 -26.01 -15.10
C LYS A 158 -0.76 -24.65 -15.26
N LEU A 159 -1.35 -24.41 -16.44
CA LEU A 159 -2.06 -23.17 -16.75
C LEU A 159 -3.26 -22.93 -15.82
N ILE A 160 -3.97 -23.99 -15.41
CA ILE A 160 -5.11 -23.85 -14.50
C ILE A 160 -4.64 -23.42 -13.11
N ASN A 161 -3.53 -24.00 -12.61
CA ASN A 161 -2.94 -23.62 -11.33
C ASN A 161 -2.35 -22.21 -11.37
N GLU A 162 -1.59 -21.86 -12.42
CA GLU A 162 -1.01 -20.52 -12.58
C GLU A 162 -2.08 -19.43 -12.60
N GLU A 163 -3.22 -19.67 -13.25
CA GLU A 163 -4.34 -18.73 -13.26
C GLU A 163 -5.03 -18.63 -11.89
N MET A 164 -5.17 -19.75 -11.16
CA MET A 164 -5.73 -19.73 -9.80
C MET A 164 -4.83 -18.96 -8.85
N GLU A 165 -3.51 -19.18 -8.91
CA GLU A 165 -2.50 -18.44 -8.15
C GLU A 165 -2.57 -16.94 -8.47
N ARG A 166 -2.63 -16.58 -9.76
CA ARG A 166 -2.77 -15.17 -10.19
C ARG A 166 -4.04 -14.50 -9.64
N LEU A 167 -5.17 -15.20 -9.61
CA LEU A 167 -6.42 -14.67 -9.04
C LEU A 167 -6.35 -14.52 -7.52
N GLN A 168 -5.72 -15.48 -6.83
CA GLN A 168 -5.45 -15.39 -5.39
C GLN A 168 -4.57 -14.18 -5.06
N ASP A 169 -3.52 -13.92 -5.84
CA ASP A 169 -2.65 -12.76 -5.68
C ASP A 169 -3.44 -11.45 -5.84
N ILE A 170 -4.31 -11.37 -6.85
CA ILE A 170 -5.17 -10.20 -7.06
C ILE A 170 -6.12 -9.99 -5.87
N ARG A 171 -6.77 -11.06 -5.39
CA ARG A 171 -7.66 -10.97 -4.22
C ARG A 171 -6.89 -10.58 -2.96
N CYS A 172 -5.73 -11.18 -2.69
CA CYS A 172 -4.83 -10.80 -1.58
C CYS A 172 -4.47 -9.31 -1.64
N ASN A 173 -4.10 -8.80 -2.81
CA ASN A 173 -3.76 -7.38 -2.98
C ASN A 173 -4.96 -6.47 -2.71
N ALA A 174 -6.14 -6.80 -3.22
CA ALA A 174 -7.36 -6.04 -2.96
C ALA A 174 -7.78 -6.08 -1.47
N GLU A 175 -7.56 -7.22 -0.82
CA GLU A 175 -7.78 -7.40 0.62
C GLU A 175 -6.84 -6.53 1.44
N ASN A 176 -5.54 -6.51 1.15
CA ASN A 176 -4.57 -5.66 1.84
C ASN A 176 -4.94 -4.17 1.69
N ILE A 177 -5.33 -3.72 0.50
CA ILE A 177 -5.83 -2.35 0.29
C ILE A 177 -7.04 -2.07 1.19
N LEU A 178 -8.01 -2.99 1.24
CA LEU A 178 -9.20 -2.82 2.07
C LEU A 178 -8.86 -2.75 3.56
N LEU A 179 -7.97 -3.63 4.04
CA LEU A 179 -7.55 -3.65 5.45
C LEU A 179 -6.79 -2.38 5.84
N ASP A 180 -6.01 -1.80 4.93
CA ASP A 180 -5.27 -0.55 5.15
C ASP A 180 -6.16 0.71 5.16
N VAL A 181 -7.24 0.73 4.35
CA VAL A 181 -8.15 1.89 4.28
C VAL A 181 -8.98 1.99 5.56
N PRO A 182 -9.02 3.14 6.27
CA PRO A 182 -9.81 3.28 7.49
C PRO A 182 -11.31 2.99 7.27
N ALA A 183 -11.86 2.12 8.12
CA ALA A 183 -13.27 1.80 8.20
C ALA A 183 -14.08 3.03 8.64
N PRO A 184 -15.12 3.43 7.90
CA PRO A 184 -15.92 4.61 8.24
C PRO A 184 -16.79 4.42 9.49
N ASP A 185 -17.11 3.18 9.86
CA ASP A 185 -18.04 2.86 10.94
C ASP A 185 -17.81 1.45 11.53
N TRP A 186 -18.56 1.11 12.58
CA TRP A 186 -18.52 -0.20 13.23
C TRP A 186 -18.87 -1.37 12.31
N PRO A 187 -19.92 -1.30 11.46
CA PRO A 187 -20.18 -2.34 10.45
C PRO A 187 -19.00 -2.59 9.50
N ALA A 188 -18.34 -1.54 9.01
CA ALA A 188 -17.15 -1.66 8.17
C ALA A 188 -15.97 -2.28 8.92
N PHE A 189 -15.76 -1.89 10.17
CA PHE A 189 -14.74 -2.51 11.03
C PHE A 189 -15.02 -4.00 11.26
N ALA A 190 -16.26 -4.37 11.55
CA ALA A 190 -16.66 -5.76 11.71
C ALA A 190 -16.40 -6.59 10.44
N PHE A 191 -16.58 -5.99 9.26
CA PHE A 191 -16.25 -6.63 7.99
C PHE A 191 -14.74 -6.93 7.87
N LYS A 192 -13.86 -5.95 8.16
CA LYS A 192 -12.41 -6.18 8.21
C LYS A 192 -12.05 -7.28 9.19
N TYR A 193 -12.62 -7.23 10.38
CA TYR A 193 -12.39 -8.22 11.42
C TYR A 193 -12.74 -9.61 10.90
N LEU A 194 -13.91 -9.81 10.30
CA LEU A 194 -14.29 -11.10 9.74
C LEU A 194 -13.31 -11.59 8.66
N ILE A 195 -12.83 -10.73 7.77
CA ILE A 195 -11.80 -11.10 6.78
C ILE A 195 -10.55 -11.68 7.48
N CYS A 196 -10.08 -11.03 8.54
CA CYS A 196 -8.91 -11.49 9.28
C CYS A 196 -9.15 -12.81 10.05
N PHE A 197 -10.39 -13.11 10.43
CA PHE A 197 -10.73 -14.25 11.28
C PHE A 197 -11.27 -15.49 10.55
N ASP A 198 -11.92 -15.33 9.38
CA ASP A 198 -12.68 -16.40 8.71
C ASP A 198 -11.81 -17.46 8.00
N ASN A 199 -10.49 -17.47 8.20
CA ASN A 199 -9.55 -18.32 7.43
C ASN A 199 -8.41 -18.95 8.25
N ASP A 200 -8.57 -19.17 9.56
CA ASP A 200 -7.50 -19.66 10.46
C ASP A 200 -6.20 -18.83 10.37
N ARG A 201 -6.30 -17.59 9.87
CA ARG A 201 -5.17 -16.68 9.73
C ARG A 201 -4.76 -16.21 11.10
N ASP A 202 -3.47 -16.39 11.38
CA ASP A 202 -2.87 -15.95 12.63
C ASP A 202 -3.00 -14.42 12.74
N LEU A 203 -3.62 -13.95 13.83
CA LEU A 203 -3.86 -12.52 14.13
C LEU A 203 -2.59 -11.68 14.15
N ASN A 204 -1.43 -12.34 14.22
CA ASN A 204 -0.14 -11.77 14.51
C ASN A 204 0.29 -10.65 13.54
N GLY A 205 -0.31 -10.53 12.35
CA GLY A 205 -0.02 -9.44 11.41
C GLY A 205 -0.87 -8.18 11.53
N TYR A 206 -2.10 -8.25 12.06
CA TYR A 206 -3.09 -7.14 11.99
C TYR A 206 -3.66 -6.73 13.35
N HIS A 207 -3.25 -7.38 14.44
CA HIS A 207 -3.82 -7.15 15.77
C HIS A 207 -3.69 -5.69 16.23
N GLU A 208 -2.50 -5.10 16.09
CA GLU A 208 -2.24 -3.73 16.54
C GLU A 208 -3.04 -2.70 15.74
N ASP A 209 -3.09 -2.86 14.41
CA ASP A 209 -3.83 -1.96 13.52
C ASP A 209 -5.35 -2.02 13.78
N LEU A 210 -5.91 -3.23 13.92
CA LEU A 210 -7.32 -3.40 14.28
C LEU A 210 -7.64 -2.81 15.65
N CYS A 211 -6.73 -2.94 16.63
CA CYS A 211 -6.90 -2.31 17.93
C CYS A 211 -6.85 -0.79 17.86
N ALA A 212 -5.94 -0.22 17.07
CA ALA A 212 -5.83 1.21 16.87
C ALA A 212 -7.09 1.77 16.18
N GLU A 213 -7.60 1.06 15.18
CA GLU A 213 -8.81 1.43 14.46
C GLU A 213 -10.05 1.37 15.36
N ALA A 214 -10.20 0.32 16.18
CA ALA A 214 -11.30 0.23 17.14
C ALA A 214 -11.26 1.39 18.16
N LYS A 215 -10.08 1.78 18.64
CA LYS A 215 -9.92 2.93 19.54
C LYS A 215 -10.35 4.23 18.87
N ARG A 216 -9.98 4.44 17.60
CA ARG A 216 -10.42 5.62 16.82
C ARG A 216 -11.95 5.70 16.74
N LEU A 217 -12.59 4.59 16.34
CA LEU A 217 -14.06 4.53 16.24
C LEU A 217 -14.76 4.72 17.60
N LEU A 218 -14.18 4.24 18.69
CA LEU A 218 -14.71 4.51 20.04
C LEU A 218 -14.64 5.99 20.42
N ALA A 219 -13.54 6.68 20.08
CA ALA A 219 -13.36 8.09 20.39
C ALA A 219 -14.36 8.98 19.63
N GLU A 220 -14.69 8.64 18.39
CA GLU A 220 -15.67 9.36 17.56
C GLU A 220 -17.11 9.25 18.07
N VAL A 221 -17.45 8.17 18.79
CA VAL A 221 -18.79 8.01 19.42
C VAL A 221 -18.92 8.86 20.68
N GLN A 222 -17.80 9.22 21.30
CA GLN A 222 -17.75 9.99 22.55
C GLN A 222 -17.67 11.52 22.35
N SER A 223 -17.39 11.97 21.13
CA SER A 223 -17.32 13.40 20.74
C SER A 223 -18.67 13.92 20.25
#